data_AF-A0A3M1IWB8-F1
#
_entry.id   AF-A0A3M1IWB8-F1
#
_cell.length_a   1.000
_cell.length_b   1.000
_cell.length_c   1.000
_cell.angle_alpha   90.00
_cell.angle_beta   90.00
_cell.angle_gamma   90.00
#
_symmetry.space_group_name_H-M   'P 1'
#
loop_
_entity.id
_entity.type
_entity.pdbx_description
1 polymer ?
#
loop_
_entity_poly.entity_id
_entity_poly.type
_entity_poly.pdbx_seq_one_letter_code
_entity_poly.pdbx_strand_id
1 'polypeptide(L)'
;HLGKQLIQHYFYREMPKPLAAAFQVFIGGGKEKILDQVYGKETPNVYLASFTRFLATHQHHPFIQGILYRSFAEFIDRHVRKYVGHLQLPVHFIGSIAYIFRDTLGLVLAERGMQAGLFIKQPIERLVDFHSGRL
;
A
#
# COMPACT_ATOMS: atom_id res chain seq x y z
N HIS A 1 3.81 7.30 -1.06
CA HIS A 1 4.47 6.91 0.21
C HIS A 1 5.10 5.53 0.12
N LEU A 2 4.33 4.46 -0.09
CA LEU A 2 4.83 3.07 -0.19
C LEU A 2 5.96 2.85 -1.21
N GLY A 3 5.78 3.25 -2.48
CA GLY A 3 6.82 3.09 -3.51
C GLY A 3 8.12 3.81 -3.16
N LYS A 4 8.02 5.00 -2.53
CA LYS A 4 9.19 5.76 -2.06
C LYS A 4 9.94 5.01 -0.96
N GLN A 5 9.24 4.45 0.03
CA GLN A 5 9.88 3.68 1.10
C GLN A 5 10.56 2.41 0.58
N LEU A 6 9.93 1.69 -0.34
CA LEU A 6 10.54 0.52 -0.99
C LEU A 6 11.85 0.88 -1.69
N ILE A 7 11.85 1.97 -2.45
CA ILE A 7 13.04 2.49 -3.13
C ILE A 7 14.12 2.86 -2.10
N GLN A 8 13.77 3.58 -1.05
CA GLN A 8 14.74 3.99 -0.01
C GLN A 8 15.43 2.77 0.61
N HIS A 9 14.67 1.76 1.03
CA HIS A 9 15.22 0.51 1.55
C HIS A 9 16.16 -0.19 0.55
N TYR A 10 15.84 -0.16 -0.74
CA TYR A 10 16.71 -0.70 -1.78
C TYR A 10 18.00 0.12 -1.95
N PHE A 11 17.92 1.45 -1.94
CA PHE A 11 19.10 2.32 -2.04
C PHE A 11 20.04 2.17 -0.84
N TYR A 12 19.48 2.04 0.36
CA TYR A 12 20.21 1.86 1.62
C TYR A 12 20.69 0.42 1.87
N ARG A 13 20.47 -0.50 0.92
CA ARG A 13 20.91 -1.90 1.01
C ARG A 13 20.30 -2.66 2.21
N GLU A 14 19.12 -2.24 2.64
CA GLU A 14 18.39 -2.85 3.76
C GLU A 14 17.47 -4.00 3.30
N MET A 15 17.24 -4.10 1.98
CA MET A 15 16.44 -5.16 1.39
C MET A 15 17.21 -6.50 1.40
N PRO A 16 16.58 -7.62 1.81
CA PRO A 16 17.17 -8.96 1.74
C PRO A 16 17.65 -9.31 0.33
N LYS A 17 18.80 -9.99 0.21
CA LYS A 17 19.44 -10.26 -1.09
C LYS A 17 18.50 -10.89 -2.14
N PRO A 18 17.70 -11.94 -1.84
CA PRO A 18 16.81 -12.53 -2.83
C PRO A 18 15.74 -11.54 -3.32
N LEU A 19 15.19 -10.75 -2.40
CA LEU A 19 14.18 -9.75 -2.69
C LEU A 19 14.76 -8.56 -3.49
N ALA A 20 16.00 -8.16 -3.18
CA ALA A 20 16.72 -7.13 -3.93
C ALA A 20 17.02 -7.56 -5.37
N ALA A 21 17.39 -8.83 -5.58
CA ALA A 21 17.57 -9.40 -6.92
C ALA A 21 16.25 -9.41 -7.70
N ALA A 22 15.15 -9.86 -7.08
CA ALA A 22 13.82 -9.79 -7.69
C ALA A 22 13.41 -8.35 -8.03
N PHE A 23 13.71 -7.39 -7.16
CA PHE A 23 13.45 -5.98 -7.40
C PHE A 23 14.28 -5.42 -8.56
N GLN A 24 15.56 -5.82 -8.68
CA GLN A 24 16.42 -5.45 -9.80
C GLN A 24 15.89 -5.94 -11.15
N VAL A 25 15.38 -7.18 -11.19
CA VAL A 25 14.73 -7.72 -12.38
C VAL A 25 13.45 -6.94 -12.69
N PHE A 26 12.63 -6.64 -11.68
CA PHE A 26 11.39 -5.87 -11.84
C PHE A 26 11.64 -4.48 -12.45
N ILE A 27 12.68 -3.76 -11.99
CA ILE A 27 13.00 -2.43 -12.52
C ILE A 27 13.69 -2.48 -13.88
N GLY A 28 14.43 -3.56 -14.20
CA GLY A 28 15.09 -3.77 -15.50
C GLY A 28 16.09 -2.67 -15.85
N GLY A 29 16.98 -2.32 -14.92
CA GLY A 29 17.99 -1.26 -15.10
C GLY A 29 18.65 -0.72 -13.83
N GLY A 30 18.43 -1.36 -12.67
CA GLY A 30 19.15 -0.99 -11.45
C GLY A 30 18.82 0.39 -10.89
N LYS A 31 19.75 0.93 -10.09
CA LYS A 31 19.59 2.20 -9.37
C LYS A 31 19.53 3.41 -10.31
N GLU A 32 20.32 3.40 -11.38
CA GLU A 32 20.39 4.49 -12.37
C GLU A 32 19.03 4.73 -13.03
N LYS A 33 18.37 3.68 -13.49
CA LYS A 33 17.02 3.79 -14.07
C LYS A 33 16.01 4.38 -13.09
N ILE A 34 16.10 4.06 -11.80
CA ILE A 34 15.21 4.67 -10.80
C ILE A 34 15.48 6.17 -10.69
N LEU A 35 16.74 6.60 -10.65
CA LEU A 35 17.10 8.02 -10.58
C LEU A 35 16.59 8.76 -11.82
N ASP A 36 16.80 8.22 -13.02
CA ASP A 36 16.34 8.83 -14.27
C ASP A 36 14.82 8.97 -14.32
N GLN A 37 14.07 7.95 -13.87
CA GLN A 37 12.60 8.00 -13.87
C GLN A 37 12.04 8.92 -12.78
N VAL A 38 12.72 9.05 -11.64
CA VAL A 38 12.24 9.89 -10.52
C VAL A 38 12.60 11.36 -10.73
N TYR A 39 13.78 11.67 -11.28
CA TYR A 39 14.28 13.02 -11.46
C TYR A 39 14.14 13.56 -12.89
N GLY A 40 14.00 12.69 -13.89
CA GLY A 40 14.05 13.06 -15.32
C GLY A 40 12.72 13.00 -16.08
N LYS A 41 11.58 12.65 -15.46
CA LYS A 41 10.27 12.58 -16.13
C LYS A 41 9.18 13.40 -15.43
N GLU A 42 8.22 13.85 -16.24
CA GLU A 42 7.10 14.71 -15.82
C GLU A 42 6.12 14.07 -14.82
N THR A 43 6.10 12.73 -14.67
CA THR A 43 5.12 12.05 -13.79
C THR A 43 5.73 11.00 -12.83
N PRO A 44 6.53 11.40 -11.83
CA PRO A 44 7.13 10.49 -10.85
C PRO A 44 6.10 9.65 -10.09
N ASN A 45 4.90 10.20 -9.86
CA ASN A 45 3.83 9.52 -9.13
C ASN A 45 3.32 8.26 -9.84
N VAL A 46 3.27 8.25 -11.18
CA VAL A 46 2.87 7.08 -11.97
C VAL A 46 3.93 5.98 -11.86
N TYR A 47 5.21 6.36 -11.93
CA TYR A 47 6.32 5.44 -11.74
C TYR A 47 6.33 4.85 -10.33
N LEU A 48 6.12 5.66 -9.29
CA LEU A 48 6.01 5.20 -7.91
C LEU A 48 4.81 4.26 -7.69
N ALA A 49 3.69 4.49 -8.38
CA ALA A 49 2.53 3.62 -8.31
C ALA A 49 2.84 2.21 -8.84
N SER A 50 3.72 2.08 -9.84
CA SER A 50 4.14 0.79 -10.39
C SER A 50 4.77 -0.14 -9.35
N PHE A 51 5.46 0.42 -8.33
CA PHE A 51 6.06 -0.37 -7.25
C PHE A 51 5.05 -1.02 -6.33
N THR A 52 3.80 -0.54 -6.32
CA THR A 52 2.69 -1.21 -5.64
C THR A 52 2.51 -2.63 -6.18
N ARG A 53 2.75 -2.86 -7.47
CA ARG A 53 2.67 -4.20 -8.07
C ARG A 53 3.75 -5.12 -7.49
N PHE A 54 4.97 -4.62 -7.32
CA PHE A 54 6.05 -5.38 -6.70
C PHE A 54 5.72 -5.74 -5.24
N LEU A 55 5.21 -4.77 -4.47
CA LEU A 55 4.75 -4.98 -3.09
C LEU A 55 3.66 -6.04 -3.03
N ALA A 56 2.67 -5.99 -3.94
CA ALA A 56 1.57 -6.95 -4.00
C ALA A 56 2.06 -8.37 -4.32
N THR A 57 2.96 -8.53 -5.29
CA THR A 57 3.53 -9.84 -5.66
C THR A 57 4.31 -10.47 -4.49
N HIS A 58 4.93 -9.66 -3.63
CA HIS A 58 5.77 -10.13 -2.52
C HIS A 58 5.13 -9.87 -1.15
N GLN A 59 3.81 -9.66 -1.08
CA GLN A 59 3.13 -9.20 0.15
C GLN A 59 3.24 -10.17 1.34
N HIS A 60 3.56 -11.44 1.09
CA HIS A 60 3.79 -12.44 2.15
C HIS A 60 5.23 -12.49 2.64
N HIS A 61 6.16 -11.78 1.99
CA HIS A 61 7.55 -11.72 2.44
C HIS A 61 7.64 -10.86 3.71
N PRO A 62 8.26 -11.32 4.82
CA PRO A 62 8.27 -10.60 6.10
C PRO A 62 8.77 -9.15 6.01
N PHE A 63 9.81 -8.93 5.20
CA PHE A 63 10.33 -7.58 4.91
C PHE A 63 9.26 -6.65 4.31
N ILE A 64 8.48 -7.14 3.33
CA ILE A 64 7.43 -6.37 2.67
C ILE A 64 6.26 -6.14 3.63
N GLN A 65 5.88 -7.14 4.40
CA GLN A 65 4.88 -6.99 5.46
C GLN A 65 5.28 -5.91 6.46
N GLY A 66 6.55 -5.86 6.85
CA GLY A 66 7.08 -4.81 7.72
C GLY A 66 6.97 -3.41 7.12
N ILE A 67 7.23 -3.25 5.83
CA ILE A 67 7.02 -1.96 5.13
C ILE A 67 5.53 -1.61 5.16
N LEU A 68 4.65 -2.49 4.66
CA LEU A 68 3.21 -2.26 4.57
C LEU A 68 2.61 -1.92 5.93
N TYR A 69 2.95 -2.71 6.96
CA TYR A 69 2.50 -2.50 8.32
C TYR A 69 2.89 -1.11 8.82
N ARG A 70 4.18 -0.73 8.74
CA ARG A 70 4.66 0.58 9.23
C ARG A 70 3.98 1.74 8.50
N SER A 71 3.84 1.66 7.18
CA SER A 71 3.20 2.71 6.40
C SER A 71 1.71 2.86 6.75
N PHE A 72 0.99 1.75 6.91
CA PHE A 72 -0.43 1.79 7.25
C PHE A 72 -0.64 2.20 8.71
N ALA A 73 0.19 1.70 9.63
CA ALA A 73 0.25 2.17 11.01
C ALA A 73 0.38 3.69 11.08
N GLU A 74 1.39 4.24 10.40
CA GLU A 74 1.60 5.68 10.33
C GLU A 74 0.40 6.41 9.72
N PHE A 75 -0.20 5.87 8.65
CA PHE A 75 -1.40 6.46 8.04
C PHE A 75 -2.58 6.52 9.01
N ILE A 76 -2.90 5.41 9.68
CA ILE A 76 -4.00 5.31 10.64
C ILE A 76 -3.77 6.26 11.82
N ASP A 77 -2.56 6.27 12.38
CA ASP A 77 -2.24 7.08 13.55
C ASP A 77 -2.25 8.59 13.23
N ARG A 78 -1.77 8.98 12.04
CA ARG A 78 -1.69 10.40 11.67
C ARG A 78 -2.97 10.98 11.12
N HIS A 79 -3.84 10.17 10.53
CA HIS A 79 -5.03 10.65 9.82
C HIS A 79 -6.32 10.14 10.45
N VAL A 80 -6.47 8.83 10.61
CA VAL A 80 -7.78 8.23 10.96
C VAL A 80 -8.10 8.37 12.45
N ARG A 81 -7.11 8.20 13.34
CA ARG A 81 -7.35 8.30 14.80
C ARG A 81 -7.73 9.69 15.30
N LYS A 82 -7.63 10.71 14.46
CA LYS A 82 -7.99 12.09 14.83
C LYS A 82 -9.49 12.36 14.74
N TYR A 83 -10.26 11.47 14.11
CA TYR A 83 -11.70 11.62 14.00
C TYR A 83 -12.39 11.18 15.30
N VAL A 84 -13.41 11.95 15.71
CA VAL A 84 -14.31 11.55 16.79
C VAL A 84 -15.05 10.29 16.36
N GLY A 85 -15.14 9.29 17.26
CA GLY A 85 -15.79 8.03 16.94
C GLY A 85 -14.91 6.96 16.30
N HIS A 86 -13.60 7.21 16.12
CA HIS A 86 -12.69 6.27 15.44
C HIS A 86 -12.58 4.88 16.13
N LEU A 87 -12.97 4.74 17.39
CA LEU A 87 -13.03 3.46 18.11
C LEU A 87 -14.42 2.80 18.08
N GLN A 88 -15.47 3.56 17.77
CA GLN A 88 -16.85 3.07 17.80
C GLN A 88 -17.41 2.79 16.40
N LEU A 89 -16.90 3.48 15.38
CA LEU A 89 -17.39 3.36 14.01
C LEU A 89 -16.45 2.50 13.16
N PRO A 90 -17.00 1.68 12.24
CA PRO A 90 -16.19 0.92 11.29
C PRO A 90 -15.47 1.85 10.32
N VAL A 91 -14.20 1.55 10.04
CA VAL A 91 -13.37 2.29 9.10
C VAL A 91 -13.45 1.62 7.73
N HIS A 92 -14.07 2.31 6.77
CA HIS A 92 -14.19 1.85 5.39
C HIS A 92 -13.05 2.38 4.53
N PHE A 93 -12.58 1.58 3.58
CA PHE A 93 -11.54 1.95 2.63
C PHE A 93 -12.00 1.79 1.19
N ILE A 94 -11.59 2.72 0.34
CA ILE A 94 -11.85 2.71 -1.09
C ILE A 94 -10.51 2.80 -1.85
N GLY A 95 -10.39 2.03 -2.92
CA GLY A 95 -9.26 2.07 -3.84
C GLY A 95 -8.49 0.75 -3.91
N SER A 96 -7.80 0.55 -5.04
CA SER A 96 -7.08 -0.68 -5.35
C SER A 96 -6.02 -1.05 -4.31
N ILE A 97 -5.27 -0.07 -3.81
CA ILE A 97 -4.22 -0.29 -2.79
C ILE A 97 -4.83 -0.84 -1.51
N ALA A 98 -5.86 -0.19 -0.98
CA ALA A 98 -6.49 -0.63 0.25
C ALA A 98 -7.16 -1.99 0.11
N TYR A 99 -7.75 -2.27 -1.06
CA TYR A 99 -8.35 -3.58 -1.34
C TYR A 99 -7.31 -4.71 -1.42
N ILE A 100 -6.19 -4.47 -2.09
CA ILE A 100 -5.10 -5.45 -2.23
C ILE A 100 -4.50 -5.77 -0.86
N PHE A 101 -4.20 -4.76 -0.05
CA PHE A 101 -3.55 -4.92 1.26
C PHE A 101 -4.51 -4.90 2.44
N ARG A 102 -5.78 -5.29 2.23
CA ARG A 102 -6.85 -5.25 3.25
C ARG A 102 -6.50 -6.06 4.49
N ASP A 103 -5.79 -7.19 4.34
CA ASP A 103 -5.44 -8.05 5.46
C ASP A 103 -4.45 -7.34 6.41
N THR A 104 -3.45 -6.66 5.85
CA THR A 104 -2.51 -5.84 6.64
C THR A 104 -3.22 -4.65 7.28
N LEU A 105 -4.09 -3.96 6.54
CA LEU A 105 -4.88 -2.84 7.09
C LEU A 105 -5.80 -3.30 8.22
N GLY A 106 -6.46 -4.45 8.07
CA GLY A 106 -7.32 -5.06 9.09
C GLY A 106 -6.54 -5.36 10.36
N LEU A 107 -5.35 -5.95 10.24
CA LEU A 107 -4.46 -6.18 11.38
C LEU A 107 -4.03 -4.87 12.06
N VAL A 108 -3.63 -3.86 11.28
CA VAL A 108 -3.22 -2.54 11.80
C VAL A 108 -4.37 -1.87 12.57
N LEU A 109 -5.61 -1.98 12.11
CA LEU A 109 -6.81 -1.46 12.78
C LEU A 109 -7.10 -2.24 14.07
N ALA A 110 -7.07 -3.56 14.01
CA ALA A 110 -7.36 -4.43 15.15
C ALA A 110 -6.39 -4.16 16.32
N GLU A 111 -5.10 -4.02 16.04
CA GLU A 111 -4.09 -3.68 17.06
C GLU A 111 -4.28 -2.29 17.67
N ARG A 112 -5.05 -1.41 17.01
CA ARG A 112 -5.41 -0.06 17.50
C ARG A 112 -6.79 -0.01 18.15
N GLY A 113 -7.45 -1.15 18.32
CA GLY A 113 -8.82 -1.22 18.86
C GLY A 113 -9.87 -0.63 17.91
N MET A 114 -9.57 -0.53 16.62
CA MET A 114 -10.46 0.03 15.60
C MET A 114 -11.14 -1.08 14.82
N GLN A 115 -12.38 -0.84 14.38
CA GLN A 115 -13.15 -1.82 13.62
C GLN A 115 -12.90 -1.65 12.12
N ALA A 116 -12.51 -2.73 11.45
CA ALA A 116 -12.41 -2.76 10.00
C ALA A 116 -13.82 -2.83 9.39
N GLY A 117 -14.12 -1.89 8.50
CA GLY A 117 -15.35 -1.88 7.72
C GLY A 117 -15.17 -2.53 6.35
N LEU A 118 -15.81 -1.93 5.35
CA LEU A 118 -15.78 -2.40 3.96
C LEU A 118 -14.51 -1.95 3.24
N PHE A 119 -13.92 -2.86 2.47
CA PHE A 119 -12.85 -2.54 1.51
C PHE A 119 -13.43 -2.62 0.10
N ILE A 120 -13.43 -1.51 -0.63
CA ILE A 120 -14.04 -1.37 -1.96
C ILE A 120 -12.95 -1.07 -2.97
N LYS A 121 -12.78 -1.94 -3.99
CA LYS A 121 -11.73 -1.76 -5.00
C LYS A 121 -12.01 -0.57 -5.92
N GLN A 122 -13.22 -0.49 -6.48
CA GLN A 122 -13.69 0.60 -7.32
C GLN A 122 -15.13 0.98 -6.94
N PRO A 123 -15.47 2.29 -6.82
CA PRO A 123 -16.81 2.72 -6.39
C PRO A 123 -17.95 2.26 -7.31
N ILE A 124 -17.70 2.12 -8.62
CA ILE A 124 -18.71 1.78 -9.62
C ILE A 124 -19.34 0.40 -9.35
N GLU A 125 -18.56 -0.58 -8.91
CA GLU A 125 -19.07 -1.94 -8.63
C GLU A 125 -20.17 -1.91 -7.55
N ARG A 126 -20.03 -1.05 -6.54
CA ARG A 126 -21.01 -0.88 -5.46
C ARG A 126 -22.26 -0.11 -5.86
N LEU A 127 -22.14 0.85 -6.78
CA LEU A 127 -23.27 1.58 -7.32
C LEU A 127 -24.19 0.65 -8.13
N VAL A 128 -23.61 -0.29 -8.86
CA VAL A 128 -24.35 -1.34 -9.57
C VAL A 128 -25.06 -2.26 -8.57
N ASP A 129 -24.38 -2.75 -7.53
CA ASP A 129 -25.01 -3.62 -6.52
C ASP A 129 -26.15 -2.92 -5.75
N PHE A 130 -25.96 -1.64 -5.39
CA PHE A 130 -26.96 -0.82 -4.69
C PHE A 130 -28.20 -0.55 -5.56
N HIS A 131 -28.05 -0.40 -6.88
CA HIS A 131 -29.18 -0.20 -7.80
C HIS A 131 -29.78 -1.52 -8.32
N SER A 132 -29.10 -2.65 -8.14
CA SER A 132 -29.56 -3.98 -8.60
C SER A 132 -30.34 -4.76 -7.53
N GLY A 133 -30.54 -4.21 -6.32
CA GLY A 133 -31.31 -4.85 -5.26
C GLY A 133 -30.68 -6.11 -4.66
N ARG A 134 -29.33 -6.21 -4.70
CA ARG A 134 -28.57 -7.36 -4.15
C ARG A 134 -28.00 -7.12 -2.74
N LEU A 135 -28.51 -6.10 -2.04
CA LEU A 135 -28.27 -5.85 -0.62
C LEU A 135 -29.53 -6.12 0.19
#